data_AF-S2E5H1-F1
#
_entry.id   AF-S2E5H1-F1
#
_cell.length_a   1.000
_cell.length_b   1.000
_cell.length_c   1.000
_cell.angle_alpha   90.00
_cell.angle_beta   90.00
_cell.angle_gamma   90.00
#
_symmetry.space_group_name_H-M   'P 1'
#
loop_
_entity.id
_entity.type
_entity.pdbx_description
1 polymer ?
#
loop_
_entity_poly.entity_id
_entity_poly.type
_entity_poly.pdbx_seq_one_letter_code
_entity_poly.pdbx_strand_id
1 'polypeptide(L)'
;MIAGFEESVGKLISMSKKFATYTVTTGEYPPCIKHAIEVLEKGENLPHSGRFMLATFLLSKGQTVEEIAPLFKNAPDYNERVTLYQLNHLAGTSGSGTHYSCPSCEKLKTQNLCFAIPECDNIINPLQFGKKRV
;
A
#
# COMPACT_ATOMS: atom_id res chain seq x y z
N MET A 1 -27.06 -16.67 -1.53
CA MET A 1 -28.13 -15.80 -1.00
C MET A 1 -28.83 -16.58 0.11
N ILE A 2 -29.05 -15.96 1.27
CA ILE A 2 -29.78 -16.59 2.38
C ILE A 2 -31.27 -16.40 2.08
N ALA A 3 -32.01 -17.49 1.93
CA ALA A 3 -33.44 -17.45 1.64
C ALA A 3 -34.21 -16.70 2.74
N GLY A 4 -35.09 -15.78 2.36
CA GLY A 4 -35.96 -15.01 3.26
C GLY A 4 -35.46 -13.60 3.61
N PHE A 5 -34.25 -13.22 3.17
CA PHE A 5 -33.70 -11.88 3.40
C PHE A 5 -33.72 -11.00 2.14
N GLU A 6 -34.23 -11.50 1.01
CA GLU A 6 -34.17 -10.85 -0.30
C GLU A 6 -34.82 -9.46 -0.29
N GLU A 7 -35.96 -9.31 0.39
CA GLU A 7 -36.65 -8.02 0.49
C GLU A 7 -35.84 -7.01 1.32
N SER A 8 -35.31 -7.44 2.46
CA SER A 8 -34.50 -6.60 3.34
C SER A 8 -33.18 -6.18 2.66
N VAL A 9 -32.52 -7.12 1.97
CA VAL A 9 -31.32 -6.86 1.17
C VAL A 9 -31.64 -5.92 0.01
N GLY A 10 -32.76 -6.12 -0.69
CA GLY A 10 -33.23 -5.25 -1.77
C GLY A 10 -33.48 -3.81 -1.31
N LYS A 11 -34.07 -3.64 -0.13
CA LYS A 11 -34.29 -2.32 0.49
C LYS A 11 -32.98 -1.62 0.83
N LEU A 12 -31.99 -2.34 1.38
CA LEU A 12 -30.67 -1.80 1.67
C LEU A 12 -29.92 -1.37 0.40
N ILE A 13 -29.98 -2.17 -0.68
CA ILE A 13 -29.37 -1.84 -1.97
C ILE A 13 -30.04 -0.59 -2.59
N SER A 14 -31.37 -0.49 -2.49
CA SER A 14 -32.12 0.69 -2.93
C SER A 14 -31.70 1.96 -2.19
N MET A 15 -31.51 1.86 -0.87
CA MET A 15 -31.08 2.98 -0.04
C MET A 15 -29.62 3.35 -0.29
N SER A 16 -28.71 2.39 -0.45
CA SER A 16 -27.29 2.67 -0.68
C SER A 16 -27.04 3.43 -1.98
N LYS A 17 -27.81 3.15 -3.04
CA LYS A 17 -27.75 3.89 -4.32
C LYS A 17 -28.07 5.38 -4.18
N LYS A 18 -28.79 5.80 -3.13
CA LYS A 18 -29.09 7.22 -2.87
C LYS A 18 -27.91 7.97 -2.22
N PHE A 19 -26.93 7.24 -1.68
CA PHE A 19 -25.73 7.81 -1.09
C PHE A 19 -24.57 7.66 -2.06
N ALA A 20 -24.52 8.52 -3.08
CA ALA A 20 -23.32 8.69 -3.88
C ALA A 20 -22.23 9.30 -3.01
N THR A 21 -21.30 8.48 -2.51
CA THR A 21 -20.14 8.97 -1.76
C THR A 21 -19.03 9.34 -2.72
N TYR A 22 -18.57 10.58 -2.68
CA TYR A 22 -17.43 11.01 -3.48
C TYR A 22 -16.16 10.81 -2.66
N THR A 23 -15.09 10.31 -3.28
CA THR A 23 -13.79 10.19 -2.63
C THR A 23 -12.81 11.08 -3.34
N VAL A 24 -12.20 12.01 -2.59
CA VAL A 24 -11.09 12.83 -3.07
C VAL A 24 -9.80 12.23 -2.56
N THR A 25 -8.82 12.09 -3.46
CA THR A 25 -7.47 11.59 -3.13
C THR A 25 -6.46 12.71 -3.40
N THR A 26 -5.65 13.07 -2.40
CA THR A 26 -4.65 14.15 -2.52
C THR A 26 -3.45 13.79 -3.40
N GLY A 27 -3.23 12.49 -3.65
CA GLY A 27 -2.06 11.98 -4.38
C GLY A 27 -0.77 11.91 -3.54
N GLU A 28 -0.80 12.40 -2.31
CA GLU A 28 0.38 12.41 -1.44
C GLU A 28 0.71 11.03 -0.87
N TYR A 29 2.00 10.77 -0.68
CA TYR A 29 2.46 9.59 0.04
C TYR A 29 2.27 9.73 1.56
N PRO A 30 1.89 8.64 2.25
CA PRO A 30 1.91 8.61 3.71
C PRO A 30 3.34 8.79 4.24
N PRO A 31 3.51 9.29 5.48
CA PRO A 31 4.83 9.58 6.04
C PRO A 31 5.75 8.36 6.13
N CYS A 32 5.21 7.15 6.32
CA CYS A 32 6.01 5.93 6.30
C CYS A 32 6.64 5.62 4.95
N ILE A 33 5.94 5.92 3.85
CA ILE A 33 6.44 5.74 2.48
C ILE A 33 7.44 6.83 2.14
N LYS A 34 7.16 8.09 2.53
CA LYS A 34 8.11 9.20 2.39
C LYS A 34 9.43 8.89 3.08
N HIS A 35 9.38 8.46 4.35
CA HIS A 35 10.57 8.08 5.10
C HIS A 35 11.35 6.93 4.44
N ALA A 36 10.66 5.90 3.92
CA ALA A 36 11.32 4.80 3.23
C ALA A 36 12.07 5.25 1.97
N ILE A 37 11.49 6.19 1.21
CA ILE A 37 12.14 6.79 0.04
C ILE A 37 13.36 7.62 0.48
N GLU A 38 13.21 8.48 1.49
CA GLU A 38 14.30 9.31 2.02
C GLU A 38 15.49 8.49 2.51
N VAL A 39 15.25 7.36 3.19
CA VAL A 39 16.32 6.43 3.63
C VAL A 39 17.09 5.90 2.42
N LEU A 40 16.39 5.48 1.37
CA LEU A 40 17.03 4.99 0.14
C LEU A 40 17.76 6.11 -0.61
N GLU A 41 17.19 7.31 -0.69
CA GLU A 41 17.83 8.48 -1.32
C GLU A 41 19.15 8.87 -0.63
N LYS A 42 19.23 8.71 0.70
CA LYS A 42 20.47 8.91 1.47
C LYS A 42 21.51 7.80 1.30
N GLY A 43 21.17 6.73 0.58
CA GLY A 43 22.02 5.55 0.46
C GLY A 43 22.10 4.72 1.73
N GLU A 44 21.13 4.88 2.64
CA GLU A 44 21.05 4.13 3.88
C GLU A 44 20.32 2.80 3.68
N ASN A 45 20.56 1.86 4.61
CA ASN A 45 19.93 0.55 4.53
C ASN A 45 18.48 0.59 5.04
N LEU A 46 17.51 0.50 4.12
CA LEU A 46 16.12 0.26 4.47
C LEU A 46 15.93 -1.23 4.89
N PRO A 47 15.40 -1.54 6.09
CA PRO A 47 15.22 -2.92 6.54
C PRO A 47 14.26 -3.69 5.63
N HIS A 48 14.36 -5.02 5.63
CA HIS A 48 13.56 -5.90 4.76
C HIS A 48 12.05 -5.61 4.84
N SER A 49 11.51 -5.41 6.04
CA SER A 49 10.10 -5.02 6.25
C SER A 49 9.75 -3.67 5.62
N GLY A 50 10.67 -2.71 5.64
CA GLY A 50 10.51 -1.40 5.00
C GLY A 50 10.51 -1.51 3.48
N ARG A 51 11.41 -2.33 2.91
CA ARG A 51 11.45 -2.61 1.46
C ARG A 51 10.15 -3.27 1.00
N PHE A 52 9.68 -4.27 1.76
CA PHE A 52 8.42 -4.95 1.48
C PHE A 52 7.24 -3.97 1.52
N MET A 53 7.15 -3.11 2.55
CA MET A 53 6.13 -2.07 2.67
C MET A 53 6.15 -1.13 1.46
N LEU A 54 7.31 -0.59 1.10
CA LEU A 54 7.47 0.34 -0.01
C LEU A 54 7.04 -0.32 -1.34
N ALA A 55 7.59 -1.49 -1.66
CA ALA A 55 7.29 -2.20 -2.89
C ALA A 55 5.78 -2.53 -3.02
N THR A 56 5.19 -3.15 -2.00
CA THR A 56 3.77 -3.54 -2.04
C THR A 56 2.83 -2.34 -2.06
N PHE A 57 3.19 -1.21 -1.44
CA PHE A 57 2.43 0.03 -1.54
C PHE A 57 2.40 0.58 -2.96
N LEU A 58 3.57 0.71 -3.60
CA LEU A 58 3.69 1.28 -4.95
C LEU A 58 3.03 0.38 -6.00
N LEU A 59 3.20 -0.95 -5.88
CA LEU A 59 2.47 -1.93 -6.70
C LEU A 59 0.95 -1.77 -6.53
N SER A 60 0.46 -1.63 -5.30
CA SER A 60 -0.97 -1.41 -5.03
C SER A 60 -1.50 -0.07 -5.55
N LYS A 61 -0.61 0.91 -5.80
CA LYS A 61 -0.95 2.18 -6.46
C LYS A 61 -0.92 2.08 -7.99
N GLY A 62 -0.53 0.93 -8.54
CA GLY A 62 -0.53 0.65 -9.98
C GLY A 62 0.80 0.89 -10.67
N GLN A 63 1.88 1.16 -9.93
CA GLN A 63 3.21 1.30 -10.52
C GLN A 63 3.77 -0.07 -10.94
N THR A 64 4.55 -0.08 -12.01
CA THR A 64 5.15 -1.31 -12.53
C THR A 64 6.46 -1.66 -11.81
N VAL A 65 6.94 -2.89 -11.99
CA VAL A 65 8.22 -3.34 -11.44
C VAL A 65 9.37 -2.47 -11.94
N GLU A 66 9.32 -2.07 -13.21
CA GLU A 66 10.32 -1.22 -13.88
C GLU A 66 10.35 0.19 -13.30
N GLU A 67 9.20 0.74 -12.89
CA GLU A 67 9.11 2.04 -12.24
C GLU A 67 9.61 2.00 -10.79
N ILE A 68 9.43 0.87 -10.10
CA ILE A 68 9.76 0.72 -8.68
C ILE A 68 11.24 0.35 -8.47
N ALA A 69 11.81 -0.51 -9.32
CA ALA A 69 13.17 -1.02 -9.17
C ALA A 69 14.26 0.06 -9.02
N PRO A 70 14.21 1.21 -9.72
CA PRO A 70 15.19 2.28 -9.57
C PRO A 70 15.28 2.86 -8.15
N LEU A 71 14.19 2.86 -7.37
CA LEU A 71 14.20 3.41 -6.00
C LEU A 71 15.16 2.66 -5.07
N PHE A 72 15.40 1.37 -5.33
CA PHE A 72 16.27 0.54 -4.50
C PHE A 72 17.75 0.60 -4.89
N LYS A 73 18.12 1.28 -5.99
CA LYS A 73 19.50 1.31 -6.52
C LYS A 73 20.54 1.87 -5.55
N ASN A 74 20.10 2.77 -4.67
CA ASN A 74 20.98 3.41 -3.69
C ASN A 74 21.16 2.58 -2.41
N ALA A 75 20.44 1.46 -2.24
CA ALA A 75 20.64 0.60 -1.09
C ALA A 75 22.07 -0.01 -1.10
N PRO A 76 22.79 -0.05 0.04
CA PRO A 76 24.17 -0.54 0.09
C PRO A 76 24.39 -1.96 -0.42
N ASP A 77 23.38 -2.82 -0.29
CA ASP A 77 23.34 -4.22 -0.71
C ASP A 77 22.57 -4.42 -2.02
N TYR A 78 22.36 -3.36 -2.81
CA TYR A 78 21.59 -3.43 -4.04
C TYR A 78 22.16 -4.47 -5.01
N ASN A 79 21.27 -5.34 -5.47
CA ASN A 79 21.51 -6.24 -6.58
C ASN A 79 20.29 -6.19 -7.51
N GLU A 80 20.50 -5.78 -8.76
CA GLU A 80 19.43 -5.59 -9.73
C GLU A 80 18.63 -6.86 -9.97
N ARG A 81 19.31 -7.99 -10.21
CA ARG A 81 18.67 -9.28 -10.46
C ARG A 81 17.81 -9.73 -9.28
N VAL A 82 18.32 -9.59 -8.06
CA VAL A 82 17.58 -9.94 -6.84
C VAL A 82 16.38 -9.00 -6.66
N THR A 83 16.57 -7.70 -6.85
CA THR A 83 15.52 -6.70 -6.70
C THR A 83 14.37 -6.95 -7.67
N LEU A 84 14.67 -7.15 -8.96
CA LEU A 84 13.67 -7.46 -9.98
C LEU A 84 12.92 -8.75 -9.67
N TYR A 85 13.63 -9.80 -9.22
CA TYR A 85 12.99 -11.05 -8.82
C TYR A 85 12.01 -10.85 -7.66
N GLN A 86 12.43 -10.13 -6.61
CA GLN A 86 11.59 -9.86 -5.44
C GLN A 86 10.36 -9.02 -5.81
N LEU A 87 10.53 -7.99 -6.63
CA LEU A 87 9.40 -7.15 -7.07
C LEU A 87 8.40 -7.93 -7.93
N ASN A 88 8.88 -8.77 -8.87
CA ASN A 88 8.00 -9.64 -9.66
C ASN A 88 7.26 -10.66 -8.79
N HIS A 89 7.92 -11.19 -7.75
CA HIS A 89 7.26 -12.09 -6.81
C HIS A 89 6.15 -11.39 -6.02
N LEU A 90 6.40 -10.16 -5.55
CA LEU A 90 5.40 -9.35 -4.85
C LEU A 90 4.21 -8.96 -5.76
N ALA A 91 4.47 -8.70 -7.04
CA ALA A 91 3.47 -8.38 -8.04
C ALA A 91 2.63 -9.60 -8.47
N GLY A 92 3.00 -10.82 -8.06
CA GLY A 92 2.33 -12.05 -8.49
C GLY A 92 2.62 -12.45 -9.94
N THR A 93 3.64 -11.86 -10.58
CA THR A 93 4.06 -12.20 -11.96
C THR A 93 5.04 -13.38 -12.01
N SER A 94 5.41 -13.94 -10.85
CA SER A 94 6.32 -15.07 -10.73
C SER A 94 5.93 -15.98 -9.54
N GLY A 95 6.45 -17.21 -9.53
CA GLY A 95 6.23 -18.18 -8.45
C GLY A 95 4.78 -18.66 -8.31
N SER A 96 4.21 -18.55 -7.11
CA SER A 96 2.84 -18.99 -6.80
C SER A 96 1.73 -18.12 -7.42
N GLY A 97 2.08 -16.98 -8.02
CA GLY A 97 1.11 -16.01 -8.55
C GLY A 97 0.42 -15.17 -7.46
N THR A 98 0.95 -15.17 -6.23
CA THR A 98 0.35 -14.42 -5.11
C THR A 98 0.64 -12.92 -5.22
N HIS A 99 -0.41 -12.11 -5.32
CA HIS A 99 -0.29 -10.66 -5.25
C HIS A 99 -0.24 -10.19 -3.79
N TYR A 100 0.91 -9.66 -3.36
CA TYR A 100 1.09 -9.22 -1.98
C TYR A 100 0.49 -7.84 -1.74
N SER A 101 -0.09 -7.65 -0.56
CA SER A 101 -0.73 -6.40 -0.14
C SER A 101 0.14 -5.58 0.80
N CYS A 102 -0.01 -4.26 0.76
CA CYS A 102 0.66 -3.35 1.68
C CYS A 102 0.30 -3.68 3.14
N PRO A 103 1.29 -3.82 4.06
CA PRO A 103 1.05 -4.13 5.47
C PRO A 103 0.18 -3.07 6.17
N SER A 104 -0.55 -3.48 7.21
CA SER A 104 -1.40 -2.58 8.01
C SER A 104 -0.58 -1.56 8.81
N CYS A 105 -1.19 -0.44 9.18
CA CYS A 105 -0.55 0.55 10.04
C CYS A 105 -0.14 -0.04 11.40
N GLU A 106 -0.93 -0.96 11.96
CA GLU A 106 -0.58 -1.70 13.17
C GLU A 106 0.68 -2.54 12.98
N LYS A 107 0.78 -3.28 11.87
CA LYS A 107 1.99 -4.05 11.55
C LYS A 107 3.22 -3.16 11.42
N LEU A 108 3.08 -2.00 10.79
CA LEU A 108 4.15 -1.01 10.66
C LEU A 108 4.57 -0.44 12.02
N LYS A 109 3.63 -0.22 12.95
CA LYS A 109 3.96 0.19 14.32
C LYS A 109 4.82 -0.85 15.03
N THR A 110 4.44 -2.12 14.98
CA THR A 110 5.23 -3.23 15.58
C THR A 110 6.64 -3.34 14.99
N GLN A 111 6.83 -2.92 13.74
CA GLN A 111 8.10 -2.99 13.02
C GLN A 111 8.90 -1.67 13.07
N ASN A 112 8.47 -0.67 13.85
CA ASN A 112 9.08 0.67 13.90
C ASN A 112 9.15 1.38 12.53
N LEU A 113 8.16 1.15 11.67
CA LEU A 113 8.04 1.72 10.33
C LEU A 113 6.86 2.71 10.21
N CYS A 114 6.15 2.98 11.31
CA CYS A 114 5.02 3.90 11.32
C CYS A 114 5.45 5.28 11.84
N PHE A 115 5.49 6.26 10.94
CA PHE A 115 5.83 7.65 11.23
C PHE A 115 4.56 8.52 11.27
N ALA A 116 3.58 8.11 12.08
CA ALA A 116 2.25 8.71 12.07
C ALA A 116 2.30 10.22 12.35
N ILE A 117 1.55 10.98 11.54
CA ILE A 117 1.30 12.42 11.69
C ILE A 117 -0.23 12.63 11.87
N PRO A 118 -0.70 13.81 12.31
CA PRO A 118 -2.13 14.08 12.47
C PRO A 118 -2.97 13.74 11.23
N GLU A 119 -2.44 13.94 10.03
CA GLU A 119 -3.07 13.66 8.74
C GLU A 119 -3.27 12.16 8.45
N CYS A 120 -2.64 11.28 9.22
CA CYS A 120 -2.94 9.86 9.16
C CYS A 120 -4.37 9.56 9.65
N ASP A 121 -4.98 10.43 10.46
CA ASP A 121 -6.42 10.41 10.80
C ASP A 121 -7.00 9.01 11.06
N ASN A 122 -6.34 8.23 11.91
CA ASN A 122 -6.72 6.87 12.30
C ASN A 122 -6.91 5.87 11.13
N ILE A 123 -6.23 6.07 10.01
CA ILE A 123 -6.19 5.08 8.92
C ILE A 123 -5.65 3.74 9.42
N ILE A 124 -6.18 2.65 8.88
CA ILE A 124 -5.78 1.28 9.25
C ILE A 124 -4.72 0.71 8.31
N ASN A 125 -4.59 1.29 7.12
CA ASN A 125 -3.61 0.87 6.12
C ASN A 125 -3.02 2.11 5.42
N PRO A 126 -1.72 2.13 5.05
CA PRO A 126 -1.11 3.24 4.33
C PRO A 126 -1.83 3.63 3.02
N LEU A 127 -2.47 2.67 2.34
CA LEU A 127 -3.31 2.92 1.14
C LEU A 127 -4.56 3.78 1.45
N GLN A 128 -4.87 3.92 2.73
CA GLN A 128 -5.80 4.82 3.43
C GLN A 128 -5.53 6.30 3.16
N PHE A 129 -4.24 6.64 3.14
CA PHE A 129 -3.78 8.00 3.31
C PHE A 129 -4.21 8.92 2.17
N GLY A 130 -4.61 10.14 2.53
CA GLY A 130 -5.06 11.15 1.57
C GLY A 130 -6.43 10.88 0.94
N LYS A 131 -7.12 9.77 1.29
CA LYS A 131 -8.49 9.50 0.84
C LYS A 131 -9.49 10.10 1.84
N LYS A 132 -10.22 11.13 1.42
CA LYS A 132 -11.32 11.72 2.19
C LYS A 132 -12.65 11.44 1.51
N ARG A 133 -13.64 11.00 2.30
CA ARG A 133 -15.04 10.93 1.84
C ARG A 133 -15.63 12.33 1.91
N VAL A 134 -16.29 12.74 0.83
CA VAL A 134 -17.02 14.00 0.69
C VAL A 134 -18.47 13.71 0.36
#